data_AF-A0A132NLF7-F1
#
_entry.id   AF-A0A132NLF7-F1
#
_cell.length_a   1.000
_cell.length_b   1.000
_cell.length_c   1.000
_cell.angle_alpha   90.00
_cell.angle_beta   90.00
_cell.angle_gamma   90.00
#
_symmetry.space_group_name_H-M   'P 1'
#
loop_
_entity.id
_entity.type
_entity.pdbx_description
1 polymer ?
#
loop_
_entity_poly.entity_id
_entity_poly.type
_entity_poly.pdbx_seq_one_letter_code
_entity_poly.pdbx_strand_id
1 'polypeptide(L)'
;MSAWLSWRVATERALYGPGGFYRRADGPAAHFRTSVHASRLFAVAVLRLLHAVDAALGHPARLDLVDVGAGRGELLTRIAELAGPGAGKPAPPARGR
;
A
#
# COMPACT_ATOMS: atom_id res chain seq x y z
N MET A 1 11.46 -38.71 -0.70
CA MET A 1 11.43 -38.20 0.69
C MET A 1 11.16 -36.71 0.62
N SER A 2 10.06 -36.22 1.20
CA SER A 2 9.85 -34.77 1.27
C SER A 2 10.82 -34.20 2.30
N ALA A 3 11.80 -33.42 1.86
CA ALA A 3 12.71 -32.74 2.76
C ALA A 3 11.94 -31.64 3.50
N TRP A 4 12.11 -31.56 4.81
CA TRP A 4 11.54 -30.47 5.60
C TRP A 4 12.03 -29.13 5.05
N LEU A 5 11.09 -28.20 4.80
CA LEU A 5 11.42 -26.85 4.37
C LEU A 5 11.71 -25.97 5.58
N SER A 6 12.63 -25.02 5.40
CA SER A 6 12.75 -23.93 6.37
C SER A 6 11.45 -23.11 6.39
N TRP A 7 11.14 -22.54 7.55
CA TRP A 7 9.92 -21.74 7.71
C TRP A 7 9.87 -20.57 6.71
N ARG A 8 11.01 -19.93 6.44
CA ARG A 8 11.14 -18.88 5.42
C ARG A 8 10.68 -19.38 4.04
N VAL A 9 11.18 -20.54 3.60
CA VAL A 9 10.85 -21.08 2.27
C VAL A 9 9.39 -21.53 2.20
N ALA A 10 8.88 -22.15 3.27
CA ALA A 10 7.49 -22.54 3.35
C ALA A 10 6.55 -21.32 3.23
N THR A 11 6.85 -20.23 3.95
CA THR A 11 6.05 -19.01 3.95
C THR A 11 6.14 -18.23 2.66
N GLU A 12 7.33 -18.12 2.05
CA GLU A 12 7.48 -17.51 0.73
C GLU A 12 6.61 -18.22 -0.31
N ARG A 13 6.61 -19.56 -0.31
CA ARG A 13 5.78 -20.36 -1.22
C ARG A 13 4.30 -20.18 -0.96
N ALA A 14 3.89 -20.22 0.31
CA ALA A 14 2.48 -20.11 0.69
C ALA A 14 1.90 -18.71 0.40
N LEU A 15 2.70 -17.65 0.57
CA LEU A 15 2.25 -16.27 0.39
C LEU A 15 2.38 -15.78 -1.06
N TYR A 16 3.50 -16.06 -1.72
CA TYR A 16 3.88 -15.45 -3.01
C TYR A 16 4.10 -16.44 -4.15
N GLY A 17 4.17 -17.75 -3.87
CA GLY A 17 4.36 -18.80 -4.88
C GLY A 17 3.19 -18.94 -5.88
N PRO A 18 3.29 -19.85 -6.87
CA PRO A 18 2.16 -20.22 -7.71
C PRO A 18 0.98 -20.69 -6.86
N GLY A 19 -0.17 -20.02 -7.00
CA GLY A 19 -1.34 -20.26 -6.14
C GLY A 19 -1.24 -19.70 -4.71
N GLY A 20 -0.16 -18.97 -4.40
CA GLY A 20 0.04 -18.35 -3.09
C GLY A 20 -1.01 -17.30 -2.77
N PHE A 21 -1.24 -17.08 -1.48
CA PHE A 21 -2.34 -16.27 -0.95
C PHE A 21 -2.48 -14.88 -1.59
N TYR A 22 -1.38 -14.14 -1.75
CA TYR A 22 -1.41 -12.79 -2.34
C TYR A 22 -1.55 -12.76 -3.86
N ARG A 23 -1.46 -13.91 -4.55
CA ARG A 23 -1.58 -14.01 -6.01
C ARG A 23 -2.96 -14.46 -6.47
N ARG A 24 -3.84 -14.85 -5.55
CA ARG A 24 -5.21 -15.28 -5.87
C ARG A 24 -6.12 -14.08 -6.11
N ALA A 25 -7.15 -14.27 -6.95
CA ALA A 25 -8.05 -13.20 -7.39
C ALA A 25 -8.94 -12.64 -6.26
N ASP A 26 -9.28 -13.44 -5.26
CA ASP A 26 -9.99 -13.01 -4.04
C ASP A 26 -9.13 -12.05 -3.20
N GLY A 27 -7.82 -12.30 -3.15
CA GLY A 27 -6.82 -11.42 -2.54
C GLY A 27 -7.01 -11.18 -1.03
N PRO A 28 -6.06 -10.50 -0.38
CA PRO A 28 -6.12 -10.24 1.07
C PRO A 28 -7.35 -9.43 1.50
N ALA A 29 -7.87 -8.57 0.62
CA ALA A 29 -8.98 -7.70 0.96
C ALA A 29 -10.34 -8.42 1.09
N ALA A 30 -10.47 -9.66 0.60
CA ALA A 30 -11.64 -10.50 0.89
C ALA A 30 -11.60 -11.10 2.31
N HIS A 31 -10.41 -11.15 2.94
CA HIS A 31 -10.16 -11.88 4.18
C HIS A 31 -9.84 -10.95 5.37
N PHE A 32 -9.40 -9.72 5.09
CA PHE A 32 -8.96 -8.77 6.11
C PHE A 32 -9.66 -7.41 5.98
N ARG A 33 -10.04 -6.86 7.14
CA ARG A 33 -10.30 -5.42 7.29
C ARG A 33 -9.07 -4.77 7.89
N THR A 34 -8.45 -3.87 7.14
CA THR A 34 -7.35 -3.01 7.65
C THR A 34 -7.90 -1.65 8.09
N SER A 35 -7.10 -0.84 8.79
CA SER A 35 -7.48 0.51 9.24
C SER A 35 -7.96 1.43 8.12
N VAL A 36 -7.46 1.22 6.90
CA VAL A 36 -7.89 1.90 5.67
C VAL A 36 -9.37 1.65 5.37
N HIS A 37 -9.86 0.46 5.70
CA HIS A 37 -11.25 0.04 5.50
C HIS A 37 -12.18 0.45 6.66
N ALA A 38 -11.61 0.90 7.79
CA ALA A 38 -12.39 1.24 8.99
C ALA A 38 -13.00 2.64 8.92
N SER A 39 -12.27 3.65 8.42
CA SER A 39 -12.80 5.01 8.23
C SER A 39 -11.88 5.90 7.38
N ARG A 40 -12.39 7.06 6.95
CA ARG A 40 -11.58 8.10 6.30
C ARG A 40 -10.52 8.73 7.22
N LEU A 41 -10.59 8.52 8.54
CA LEU A 41 -9.72 9.19 9.51
C LEU A 41 -8.24 8.87 9.28
N PHE A 42 -7.94 7.64 8.85
CA PHE A 42 -6.55 7.26 8.59
C PHE A 42 -5.96 8.05 7.41
N ALA A 43 -6.71 8.20 6.31
CA ALA A 43 -6.28 9.02 5.17
C ALA A 43 -6.08 10.49 5.57
N VAL A 44 -6.96 11.04 6.41
CA VAL A 44 -6.82 12.42 6.94
C VAL A 44 -5.56 12.56 7.80
N ALA A 45 -5.27 11.59 8.67
CA ALA A 45 -4.09 11.61 9.51
C ALA A 45 -2.80 11.55 8.67
N VAL A 46 -2.74 10.69 7.66
CA VAL A 46 -1.60 10.60 6.74
C VAL A 46 -1.43 11.89 5.93
N LEU A 47 -2.51 12.50 5.45
CA LEU A 47 -2.43 13.79 4.74
C LEU A 47 -1.89 14.91 5.65
N ARG A 48 -2.32 14.96 6.91
CA ARG A 48 -1.78 15.91 7.89
C ARG A 48 -0.28 15.71 8.13
N LEU A 49 0.15 14.45 8.24
CA LEU A 49 1.56 14.11 8.36
C LEU A 49 2.34 14.54 7.11
N LEU A 50 1.79 14.33 5.91
CA LEU A 50 2.40 14.74 4.66
C LEU A 50 2.64 16.25 4.61
N HIS A 51 1.66 17.07 5.01
CA HIS A 51 1.86 18.53 5.09
C HIS A 51 2.92 18.93 6.13
N ALA A 52 2.98 18.24 7.27
CA ALA A 52 4.01 18.50 8.28
C ALA A 52 5.42 18.15 7.75
N VAL A 53 5.55 17.05 7.02
CA VAL A 53 6.82 16.66 6.36
C VAL A 53 7.20 17.65 5.26
N ASP A 54 6.26 18.06 4.42
CA ASP A 54 6.50 19.06 3.37
C ASP A 54 7.06 20.38 3.95
N ALA A 55 6.45 20.88 5.02
CA ALA A 55 6.92 22.06 5.73
C ALA A 55 8.30 21.84 6.38
N ALA A 56 8.53 20.69 7.01
CA ALA A 56 9.82 20.35 7.63
C ALA A 56 10.96 20.21 6.60
N LEU A 57 10.63 19.87 5.35
CA LEU A 57 11.57 19.80 4.22
C LEU A 57 11.71 21.14 3.49
N GLY A 58 11.01 22.20 3.92
CA GLY A 58 11.08 23.53 3.33
C GLY A 58 10.33 23.68 2.01
N HIS A 59 9.22 22.97 1.83
CA HIS A 59 8.36 23.02 0.64
C HIS A 59 9.12 22.74 -0.66
N PRO A 60 9.71 21.55 -0.83
CA PRO A 60 10.36 21.18 -2.09
C PRO A 60 9.37 21.27 -3.27
N ALA A 61 9.90 21.54 -4.47
CA ALA A 61 9.08 21.60 -5.68
C ALA A 61 8.32 20.28 -5.98
N ARG A 62 8.77 19.16 -5.41
CA ARG A 62 8.16 17.85 -5.52
C ARG A 62 8.36 17.07 -4.22
N LEU A 63 7.28 16.47 -3.73
CA LEU A 63 7.28 15.52 -2.62
C LEU A 63 6.48 14.28 -3.03
N ASP A 64 7.09 13.09 -2.88
CA ASP A 64 6.46 11.82 -3.23
C ASP A 64 5.94 11.08 -2.00
N LEU A 65 4.70 10.62 -2.06
CA LEU A 65 4.13 9.66 -1.11
C LEU A 65 4.14 8.26 -1.73
N VAL A 66 4.84 7.32 -1.09
CA VAL A 66 4.95 5.93 -1.55
C VAL A 66 4.27 4.99 -0.55
N ASP A 67 3.31 4.20 -1.03
CA ASP A 67 2.62 3.16 -0.25
C ASP A 67 3.14 1.76 -0.68
N VAL A 68 3.87 1.10 0.21
CA VAL A 68 4.49 -0.20 -0.04
C VAL A 68 3.52 -1.31 0.36
N GLY A 69 3.06 -2.08 -0.62
CA GLY A 69 2.01 -3.08 -0.39
C GLY A 69 0.62 -2.47 -0.32
N ALA A 70 0.37 -1.43 -1.13
CA ALA A 70 -0.85 -0.62 -1.16
C ALA A 70 -2.18 -1.37 -1.40
N GLY A 71 -2.16 -2.70 -1.53
CA GLY A 71 -3.35 -3.48 -1.88
C GLY A 71 -3.88 -3.04 -3.24
N ARG A 72 -5.10 -2.47 -3.26
CA ARG A 72 -5.70 -1.90 -4.47
C ARG A 72 -5.54 -0.37 -4.56
N GLY A 73 -4.71 0.22 -3.71
CA GLY A 73 -4.43 1.65 -3.70
C GLY A 73 -5.52 2.50 -3.05
N GLU A 74 -6.38 1.90 -2.20
CA GLU A 74 -7.48 2.61 -1.57
C GLU A 74 -7.00 3.81 -0.75
N LEU A 75 -5.91 3.66 0.01
CA LEU A 75 -5.35 4.74 0.82
C LEU A 75 -4.88 5.91 -0.04
N LEU A 76 -4.02 5.65 -1.02
CA LEU A 76 -3.49 6.68 -1.93
C LEU A 76 -4.61 7.39 -2.70
N THR A 77 -5.64 6.64 -3.13
CA THR A 77 -6.81 7.22 -3.81
C THR A 77 -7.53 8.20 -2.90
N ARG A 78 -7.81 7.83 -1.64
CA ARG A 78 -8.46 8.70 -0.65
C ARG A 78 -7.62 9.93 -0.31
N ILE A 79 -6.30 9.78 -0.19
CA ILE A 79 -5.39 10.91 0.06
C ILE A 79 -5.41 11.88 -1.12
N ALA A 80 -5.34 11.39 -2.36
CA ALA A 80 -5.41 12.23 -3.56
C ALA A 80 -6.74 12.99 -3.66
N GLU A 81 -7.87 12.32 -3.37
CA GLU A 81 -9.19 12.96 -3.28
C GLU A 81 -9.22 14.09 -2.23
N LEU A 82 -8.59 13.88 -1.07
CA LEU A 82 -8.55 14.85 0.03
C LEU A 82 -7.58 16.02 -0.22
N ALA A 83 -6.47 15.78 -0.91
CA ALA A 83 -5.45 16.78 -1.20
C ALA A 83 -5.88 17.79 -2.27
N GLY A 84 -6.83 17.41 -3.14
CA GLY A 84 -7.43 18.31 -4.12
C GLY A 84 -6.58 18.57 -5.39
N PRO A 85 -6.94 19.59 -6.18
CA PRO A 85 -6.30 19.89 -7.46
C PRO A 85 -4.84 20.31 -7.24
N GLY A 86 -3.89 19.48 -7.68
CA GLY A 86 -2.45 19.70 -7.47
C GLY A 86 -1.72 18.45 -6.98
N ALA A 87 -2.45 17.49 -6.37
CA ALA A 87 -1.90 16.17 -6.12
C ALA A 87 -1.63 15.46 -7.46
N GLY A 88 -0.39 15.05 -7.68
CA GLY A 88 -0.03 14.19 -8.80
C GLY A 88 -0.91 12.93 -8.79
N LYS A 89 -1.33 12.45 -9.97
CA LYS A 89 -2.11 11.21 -10.04
C LYS A 89 -1.28 10.05 -9.47
N PRO A 90 -1.86 9.14 -8.67
CA PRO A 90 -1.18 7.93 -8.26
C PRO A 90 -0.60 7.23 -9.49
N ALA A 91 0.70 6.96 -9.48
CA ALA A 91 1.32 6.19 -10.53
C ALA A 91 0.71 4.78 -10.54
N PRO A 92 0.54 4.14 -11.72
CA PRO A 92 0.14 2.73 -11.76
C PRO A 92 1.13 1.90 -10.94
N PRO A 93 0.67 0.80 -10.30
CA PRO A 93 1.57 -0.05 -9.52
C PRO A 93 2.75 -0.46 -10.40
N ALA A 94 3.96 -0.32 -9.87
CA ALA A 94 5.14 -0.85 -10.53
C ALA A 94 4.89 -2.35 -10.78
N ARG A 95 4.75 -2.75 -12.05
CA ARG A 95 4.74 -4.17 -12.38
C ARG A 95 6.11 -4.70 -11.99
N GLY A 96 6.19 -5.45 -10.90
CA GLY A 96 7.40 -6.14 -10.52
C GLY A 96 7.90 -6.95 -11.72
N ARG A 97 9.21 -6.86 -11.99
CA ARG A 97 9.88 -7.79 -12.91
C ARG A 97 9.72 -9.21 -12.43
#